data_AF-A0AAE4JTA2-F1
#
_entry.id   AF-A0AAE4JTA2-F1
#
_cell.length_a   1.000
_cell.length_b   1.000
_cell.length_c   1.000
_cell.angle_alpha   90.00
_cell.angle_beta   90.00
_cell.angle_gamma   90.00
#
_symmetry.space_group_name_H-M   'P 1'
#
loop_
_entity.id
_entity.type
_entity.pdbx_description
1 polymer ?
#
loop_
_entity_poly.entity_id
_entity_poly.type
_entity_poly.pdbx_seq_one_letter_code
_entity_poly.pdbx_strand_id
1 'polypeptide(L)'
;QSGGEANQPGSSQPGTGLAPVLETITRENLEQLHKLVNSRGAVSAADLAKLKTGSLTVSRGVIEALRRDPDKTALTQRLAGELAMADTMELALTMRRMLITGQGEPNAGNFPKAQEIGNQSVDQLDREIGMLQTEMEVRKSIANNAMLTVIERDQQRTQANPATQTPDNTDVRVQGLEQNSDTGGR
;
A
#
# COMPACT_ATOMS: atom_id res chain seq x y z
N GLN A 1 -20.53 28.66 39.15
CA GLN A 1 -20.09 29.38 37.94
C GLN A 1 -18.58 29.24 37.87
N SER A 2 -18.09 28.45 36.91
CA SER A 2 -16.69 28.28 36.50
C SER A 2 -16.79 27.43 35.21
N GLY A 3 -16.72 27.94 33.97
CA GLY A 3 -15.72 28.84 33.41
C GLY A 3 -14.42 28.04 33.26
N GLY A 4 -14.23 27.15 32.29
CA GLY A 4 -14.40 27.32 30.84
C GLY A 4 -13.00 27.30 30.24
N GLU A 5 -12.58 26.17 29.62
CA GLU A 5 -11.37 26.04 28.77
C GLU A 5 -11.27 24.60 28.21
N ALA A 6 -12.09 24.27 27.23
CA ALA A 6 -11.92 23.07 26.40
C ALA A 6 -12.58 23.25 25.04
N ASN A 7 -12.24 24.33 24.34
CA ASN A 7 -12.49 24.44 22.91
C ASN A 7 -11.59 25.54 22.34
N GLN A 8 -10.32 25.22 22.12
CA GLN A 8 -9.46 26.03 21.27
C GLN A 8 -9.73 25.63 19.81
N PRO A 9 -10.09 26.56 18.92
CA PRO A 9 -10.24 26.27 17.50
C PRO A 9 -8.87 25.90 16.92
N GLY A 10 -8.73 24.66 16.43
CA GLY A 10 -7.47 24.10 15.92
C GLY A 10 -7.00 22.81 16.61
N SER A 11 -7.74 22.28 17.59
CA SER A 11 -7.43 21.00 18.21
C SER A 11 -7.81 19.83 17.30
N SER A 12 -6.94 19.49 16.33
CA SER A 12 -6.95 18.13 15.81
C SER A 12 -6.56 17.22 16.98
N GLN A 13 -7.54 16.48 17.54
CA GLN A 13 -7.26 15.50 18.58
C GLN A 13 -6.28 14.47 17.99
N PRO A 14 -5.17 14.14 18.65
CA PRO A 14 -4.32 13.04 18.20
C PRO A 14 -5.17 11.77 18.08
N GLY A 15 -5.32 11.24 16.86
CA GLY A 15 -6.20 10.11 16.56
C GLY A 15 -7.53 10.46 15.85
N THR A 16 -7.82 11.73 15.58
CA THR A 16 -8.93 12.15 14.69
C THR A 16 -8.37 12.72 13.38
N GLY A 17 -8.80 12.19 12.24
CA GLY A 17 -8.38 12.64 10.90
C GLY A 17 -8.26 11.48 9.90
N LEU A 18 -7.90 11.77 8.66
CA LEU A 18 -7.82 10.77 7.59
C LEU A 18 -6.62 9.80 7.73
N ALA A 19 -5.52 10.22 8.36
CA ALA A 19 -4.34 9.38 8.56
C ALA A 19 -4.60 8.10 9.41
N PRO A 20 -5.19 8.18 10.62
CA PRO A 20 -5.53 6.97 11.38
C PRO A 20 -6.60 6.11 10.71
N VAL A 21 -7.49 6.72 9.92
CA VAL A 21 -8.46 6.00 9.08
C VAL A 21 -7.74 5.19 8.01
N LEU A 22 -6.82 5.81 7.28
CA LEU A 22 -5.98 5.15 6.28
C LEU A 22 -5.20 3.97 6.87
N GLU A 23 -4.58 4.16 8.05
CA GLU A 23 -3.81 3.10 8.70
C GLU A 23 -4.70 1.91 9.07
N THR A 24 -5.88 2.18 9.61
CA THR A 24 -6.85 1.15 10.00
C THR A 24 -7.31 0.36 8.77
N ILE A 25 -7.71 1.04 7.70
CA ILE A 25 -8.15 0.40 6.46
C ILE A 25 -7.01 -0.40 5.83
N THR A 26 -5.79 0.13 5.85
CA THR A 26 -4.60 -0.57 5.35
C THR A 26 -4.40 -1.89 6.09
N ARG A 27 -4.50 -1.87 7.43
CA ARG A 27 -4.35 -3.07 8.27
C ARG A 27 -5.44 -4.09 7.98
N GLU A 28 -6.69 -3.66 7.94
CA GLU A 28 -7.84 -4.54 7.64
C GLU A 28 -7.71 -5.17 6.24
N ASN A 29 -7.41 -4.38 5.22
CA ASN A 29 -7.18 -4.88 3.87
C ASN A 29 -6.01 -5.85 3.80
N LEU A 30 -4.91 -5.57 4.51
CA LEU A 30 -3.74 -6.43 4.55
C LEU A 30 -4.07 -7.79 5.15
N GLU A 31 -4.81 -7.83 6.26
CA GLU A 31 -5.26 -9.07 6.87
C GLU A 31 -6.16 -9.88 5.93
N GLN A 32 -7.11 -9.23 5.25
CA GLN A 32 -7.99 -9.90 4.30
C GLN A 32 -7.20 -10.42 3.09
N LEU A 33 -6.35 -9.61 2.48
CA LEU A 33 -5.53 -10.02 1.35
C LEU A 33 -4.57 -11.15 1.71
N HIS A 34 -3.97 -11.13 2.91
CA HIS A 34 -3.15 -12.25 3.37
C HIS A 34 -3.94 -13.56 3.47
N LYS A 35 -5.19 -13.52 3.95
CA LYS A 35 -6.07 -14.71 3.97
C LYS A 35 -6.36 -15.19 2.55
N LEU A 36 -6.62 -14.27 1.62
CA LEU A 36 -6.94 -14.62 0.23
C LEU A 36 -5.72 -15.16 -0.53
N VAL A 37 -4.55 -14.54 -0.38
CA VAL A 37 -3.32 -14.94 -1.06
C VAL A 37 -2.73 -16.23 -0.49
N ASN A 38 -2.90 -16.51 0.81
CA ASN A 38 -2.35 -17.73 1.41
C ASN A 38 -3.34 -18.91 1.48
N SER A 39 -4.63 -18.69 1.19
CA SER A 39 -5.59 -19.78 1.11
C SER A 39 -5.42 -20.60 -0.16
N ARG A 40 -5.67 -21.91 -0.08
CA ARG A 40 -5.68 -22.83 -1.24
C ARG A 40 -7.05 -22.93 -1.92
N GLY A 41 -8.07 -22.28 -1.37
CA GLY A 41 -9.45 -22.31 -1.86
C GLY A 41 -9.70 -21.32 -3.00
N ALA A 42 -10.82 -21.52 -3.71
CA ALA A 42 -11.29 -20.60 -4.73
C ALA A 42 -11.67 -19.25 -4.11
N VAL A 43 -11.23 -18.14 -4.73
CA VAL A 43 -11.58 -16.79 -4.29
C VAL A 43 -13.02 -16.46 -4.72
N SER A 44 -13.91 -16.27 -3.76
CA SER A 44 -15.31 -15.92 -4.02
C SER A 44 -15.51 -14.40 -4.16
N ALA A 45 -16.60 -13.99 -4.81
CA ALA A 45 -16.97 -12.57 -4.89
C ALA A 45 -17.27 -11.98 -3.51
N ALA A 46 -17.84 -12.79 -2.60
CA ALA A 46 -18.12 -12.38 -1.23
C ALA A 46 -16.85 -12.12 -0.42
N ASP A 47 -15.75 -12.80 -0.73
CA ASP A 47 -14.47 -12.55 -0.09
C ASP A 47 -13.79 -11.28 -0.60
N LEU A 48 -13.87 -11.03 -1.91
CA LEU A 48 -13.37 -9.79 -2.52
C LEU A 48 -14.14 -8.56 -2.04
N ALA A 49 -15.45 -8.70 -1.79
CA ALA A 49 -16.30 -7.63 -1.27
C ALA A 49 -15.97 -7.20 0.18
N LYS A 50 -15.16 -7.99 0.91
CA LYS A 50 -14.67 -7.61 2.25
C LYS A 50 -13.51 -6.61 2.20
N LEU A 51 -12.91 -6.42 1.02
CA LEU A 51 -11.84 -5.45 0.83
C LEU A 51 -12.43 -4.05 0.72
N LYS A 52 -11.88 -3.13 1.50
CA LYS A 52 -12.18 -1.69 1.43
C LYS A 52 -11.37 -1.09 0.30
N THR A 53 -12.01 -0.93 -0.85
CA THR A 53 -11.34 -0.63 -2.12
C THR A 53 -11.71 0.74 -2.66
N GLY A 54 -12.65 1.45 -2.01
CA GLY A 54 -13.34 2.58 -2.59
C GLY A 54 -13.84 2.25 -3.99
N SER A 55 -13.52 3.13 -4.93
CA SER A 55 -13.82 2.99 -6.36
C SER A 55 -12.99 1.94 -7.12
N LEU A 56 -11.98 1.32 -6.51
CA LEU A 56 -11.15 0.31 -7.18
C LEU A 56 -11.82 -1.06 -7.17
N THR A 57 -11.70 -1.81 -8.26
CA THR A 57 -12.19 -3.19 -8.33
C THR A 57 -11.04 -4.19 -8.26
N VAL A 58 -11.03 -5.07 -7.25
CA VAL A 58 -10.08 -6.18 -7.16
C VAL A 58 -10.70 -7.42 -7.77
N SER A 59 -10.10 -7.95 -8.83
CA SER A 59 -10.58 -9.17 -9.49
C SER A 59 -9.95 -10.42 -8.88
N ARG A 60 -10.60 -11.58 -9.07
CA ARG A 60 -10.02 -12.89 -8.76
C ARG A 60 -8.66 -13.07 -9.43
N GLY A 61 -8.51 -12.60 -10.66
CA GLY A 61 -7.26 -12.71 -11.41
C GLY A 61 -6.08 -12.02 -10.71
N VAL A 62 -6.31 -10.89 -10.04
CA VAL A 62 -5.29 -10.19 -9.25
C VAL A 62 -4.82 -11.06 -8.08
N ILE A 63 -5.74 -11.66 -7.32
CA ILE A 63 -5.39 -12.54 -6.20
C ILE A 63 -4.63 -13.79 -6.68
N GLU A 64 -5.08 -14.38 -7.79
CA GLU A 64 -4.41 -15.54 -8.39
C GLU A 64 -3.02 -15.21 -8.95
N ALA A 65 -2.82 -14.00 -9.47
CA ALA A 65 -1.50 -13.52 -9.87
C ALA A 65 -0.59 -13.36 -8.64
N LEU A 66 -1.08 -12.70 -7.57
CA LEU A 66 -0.35 -12.57 -6.31
C LEU A 66 0.03 -13.93 -5.72
N ARG A 67 -0.84 -14.95 -5.78
CA ARG A 67 -0.54 -16.31 -5.29
C ARG A 67 0.69 -16.94 -5.94
N ARG A 68 0.92 -16.65 -7.21
CA ARG A 68 1.99 -17.24 -8.05
C ARG A 68 3.29 -16.43 -8.01
N ASP A 69 3.23 -15.21 -7.50
CA ASP A 69 4.36 -14.30 -7.49
C ASP A 69 5.34 -14.64 -6.35
N PRO A 70 6.66 -14.70 -6.61
CA PRO A 70 7.65 -14.91 -5.56
C PRO A 70 7.66 -13.79 -4.50
N ASP A 71 7.34 -12.55 -4.89
CA ASP A 71 7.32 -11.36 -4.04
C ASP A 71 5.92 -11.03 -3.50
N LYS A 72 5.03 -12.02 -3.50
CA LYS A 72 3.61 -11.86 -3.10
C LYS A 72 3.39 -11.12 -1.79
N THR A 73 4.27 -11.26 -0.81
CA THR A 73 4.15 -10.57 0.48
C THR A 73 4.26 -9.06 0.31
N ALA A 74 5.29 -8.60 -0.41
CA ALA A 74 5.51 -7.17 -0.67
C ALA A 74 4.40 -6.59 -1.58
N LEU A 75 4.01 -7.33 -2.62
CA LEU A 75 2.93 -6.93 -3.52
C LEU A 75 1.57 -6.88 -2.80
N THR A 76 1.32 -7.79 -1.87
CA THR A 76 0.10 -7.79 -1.05
C THR A 76 0.05 -6.57 -0.12
N GLN A 77 1.16 -6.23 0.55
CA GLN A 77 1.26 -5.03 1.38
C GLN A 77 1.03 -3.75 0.56
N ARG A 78 1.62 -3.69 -0.63
CA ARG A 78 1.45 -2.56 -1.53
C ARG A 78 -0.01 -2.43 -2.00
N LEU A 79 -0.61 -3.53 -2.45
CA LEU A 79 -2.02 -3.54 -2.85
C LEU A 79 -2.92 -3.10 -1.69
N ALA A 80 -2.70 -3.60 -0.48
CA ALA A 80 -3.48 -3.19 0.70
C ALA A 80 -3.46 -1.66 0.91
N GLY A 81 -2.27 -1.05 0.79
CA GLY A 81 -2.10 0.39 0.91
C GLY A 81 -2.74 1.17 -0.23
N GLU A 82 -2.65 0.71 -1.48
CA GLU A 82 -3.28 1.36 -2.63
C GLU A 82 -4.82 1.34 -2.53
N LEU A 83 -5.39 0.20 -2.13
CA LEU A 83 -6.83 0.08 -1.88
C LEU A 83 -7.29 0.97 -0.73
N ALA A 84 -6.52 1.01 0.36
CA ALA A 84 -6.83 1.82 1.51
C ALA A 84 -6.76 3.33 1.21
N MET A 85 -5.80 3.77 0.41
CA MET A 85 -5.71 5.17 -0.03
C MET A 85 -6.91 5.56 -0.90
N ALA A 86 -7.34 4.68 -1.81
CA ALA A 86 -8.52 4.93 -2.65
C ALA A 86 -9.80 5.05 -1.81
N ASP A 87 -10.01 4.12 -0.87
CA ASP A 87 -11.16 4.11 0.04
C ASP A 87 -11.19 5.36 0.94
N THR A 88 -10.04 5.71 1.53
CA THR A 88 -9.92 6.89 2.40
C THR A 88 -10.15 8.19 1.64
N MET A 89 -9.65 8.31 0.41
CA MET A 89 -9.88 9.48 -0.44
C MET A 89 -11.36 9.63 -0.80
N GLU A 90 -12.04 8.54 -1.14
CA GLU A 90 -13.47 8.57 -1.45
C GLU A 90 -14.32 8.95 -0.24
N LEU A 91 -13.98 8.39 0.93
CA LEU A 91 -14.60 8.77 2.19
C LEU A 91 -14.40 10.27 2.47
N ALA A 92 -13.19 10.79 2.30
CA ALA A 92 -12.87 12.19 2.53
C ALA A 92 -13.66 13.13 1.61
N LEU A 93 -13.73 12.82 0.32
CA LEU A 93 -14.52 13.60 -0.65
C LEU A 93 -16.02 13.55 -0.31
N THR A 94 -16.51 12.41 0.17
CA THR A 94 -17.90 12.26 0.62
C THR A 94 -18.17 13.09 1.87
N MET A 95 -17.29 13.03 2.88
CA MET A 95 -17.38 13.84 4.10
C MET A 95 -17.36 15.33 3.76
N ARG A 96 -16.50 15.75 2.84
CA ARG A 96 -16.42 17.13 2.35
C ARG A 96 -17.74 17.59 1.75
N ARG A 97 -18.33 16.77 0.88
CA ARG A 97 -19.64 17.07 0.29
C ARG A 97 -20.73 17.18 1.35
N MET A 98 -20.76 16.26 2.32
CA MET A 98 -21.71 16.30 3.43
C MET A 98 -21.59 17.59 4.25
N LEU A 99 -20.36 17.99 4.61
CA LEU A 99 -20.11 19.22 5.37
C LEU A 99 -20.58 20.47 4.62
N ILE A 100 -20.31 20.55 3.31
CA ILE A 100 -20.75 21.68 2.47
C ILE A 100 -22.28 21.71 2.38
N THR A 101 -22.93 20.57 2.11
CA THR A 101 -24.39 20.51 2.02
C THR A 101 -25.07 20.76 3.37
N GLY A 102 -24.47 20.33 4.48
CA GLY A 102 -25.00 20.55 5.83
C GLY A 102 -24.91 22.01 6.26
N GLN A 103 -23.90 22.75 5.82
CA GLN A 103 -23.81 24.20 6.03
C GLN A 103 -24.87 24.99 5.26
N GLY A 104 -25.33 24.47 4.13
CA GLY A 104 -26.41 25.06 3.33
C GLY A 104 -27.81 24.85 3.91
N GLU A 105 -27.95 24.16 5.03
CA GLU A 105 -29.24 23.91 5.68
C GLU A 105 -29.71 25.15 6.46
N PRO A 106 -30.98 25.61 6.30
CA PRO A 106 -31.49 26.84 6.90
C PRO A 106 -31.28 26.96 8.42
N ASN A 107 -31.36 25.85 9.15
CA ASN A 107 -31.17 25.84 10.60
C ASN A 107 -29.70 26.09 10.97
N ALA A 108 -28.73 25.57 10.20
CA ALA A 108 -27.31 25.89 10.39
C ALA A 108 -26.99 27.32 9.93
N GLY A 109 -27.64 27.78 8.86
CA GLY A 109 -27.53 29.13 8.30
C GLY A 109 -27.90 30.24 9.29
N ASN A 110 -28.82 29.96 10.22
CA ASN A 110 -29.28 30.92 11.22
C ASN A 110 -28.35 31.07 12.44
N PHE A 111 -27.30 30.25 12.57
CA PHE A 111 -26.34 30.34 13.67
C PHE A 111 -24.92 30.62 13.15
N PRO A 112 -24.41 31.87 13.26
CA PRO A 112 -23.09 32.25 12.76
C PRO A 112 -21.95 31.36 13.28
N LYS A 113 -22.04 30.90 14.53
CA LYS A 113 -21.06 29.97 15.14
C LYS A 113 -21.06 28.59 14.48
N ALA A 114 -22.20 28.11 14.00
CA ALA A 114 -22.29 26.83 13.28
C ALA A 114 -21.66 26.92 11.88
N GLN A 115 -21.82 28.07 11.21
CA GLN A 115 -21.15 28.33 9.93
C GLN A 115 -19.63 28.40 10.10
N GLU A 116 -19.13 29.08 11.13
CA GLU A 116 -17.70 29.19 11.40
C GLU A 116 -17.05 27.82 11.65
N ILE A 117 -17.68 26.98 12.48
CA ILE A 117 -17.22 25.61 12.74
C ILE A 117 -17.28 24.77 11.46
N GLY A 118 -18.33 24.93 10.65
CA GLY A 118 -18.48 24.26 9.36
C GLY A 118 -17.34 24.59 8.39
N ASN A 119 -17.03 25.88 8.22
CA ASN A 119 -15.92 26.35 7.39
C ASN A 119 -14.58 25.81 7.89
N GLN A 120 -14.30 25.89 9.20
CA GLN A 120 -13.07 25.35 9.79
C GLN A 120 -12.94 23.85 9.53
N SER A 121 -14.04 23.10 9.61
CA SER A 121 -14.06 21.65 9.36
C SER A 121 -13.78 21.32 7.89
N VAL A 122 -14.34 22.11 6.96
CA VAL A 122 -14.05 21.95 5.53
C VAL A 122 -12.59 22.29 5.22
N ASP A 123 -12.06 23.39 5.77
CA ASP A 123 -10.66 23.78 5.57
C ASP A 123 -9.68 22.75 6.13
N GLN A 124 -10.00 22.15 7.29
CA GLN A 124 -9.20 21.06 7.84
C GLN A 124 -9.23 19.84 6.93
N LEU A 125 -10.42 19.43 6.48
CA LEU A 125 -10.55 18.27 5.61
C LEU A 125 -9.87 18.47 4.25
N ASP A 126 -9.91 19.68 3.69
CA ASP A 126 -9.23 20.01 2.44
C ASP A 126 -7.70 19.91 2.58
N ARG A 127 -7.14 20.33 3.72
CA ARG A 127 -5.72 20.10 4.03
C ARG A 127 -5.40 18.60 4.12
N GLU A 128 -6.24 17.82 4.79
CA GLU A 128 -6.04 16.38 4.93
C GLU A 128 -6.14 15.65 3.58
N ILE A 129 -7.08 16.03 2.72
CA ILE A 129 -7.19 15.53 1.34
C ILE A 129 -5.92 15.84 0.55
N GLY A 130 -5.41 17.08 0.65
CA GLY A 130 -4.16 17.48 0.00
C GLY A 130 -2.95 16.67 0.48
N MET A 131 -2.89 16.36 1.78
CA MET A 131 -1.84 15.49 2.33
C MET A 131 -1.95 14.06 1.78
N LEU A 132 -3.15 13.48 1.72
CA LEU A 132 -3.36 12.15 1.12
C LEU A 132 -2.98 12.10 -0.36
N GLN A 133 -3.33 13.14 -1.13
CA GLN A 133 -2.96 13.25 -2.53
C GLN A 133 -1.44 13.27 -2.70
N THR A 134 -0.76 14.09 -1.89
CA THR A 134 0.70 14.18 -1.88
C THR A 134 1.33 12.84 -1.51
N GLU A 135 0.81 12.16 -0.49
CA GLU A 135 1.28 10.84 -0.07
C GLU A 135 1.14 9.80 -1.19
N MET A 136 0.01 9.79 -1.90
CA MET A 136 -0.23 8.91 -3.04
C MET A 136 0.76 9.16 -4.18
N GLU A 137 1.02 10.42 -4.52
CA GLU A 137 1.97 10.81 -5.56
C GLU A 137 3.41 10.41 -5.18
N VAL A 138 3.81 10.66 -3.93
CA VAL A 138 5.12 10.27 -3.41
C VAL A 138 5.28 8.75 -3.44
N ARG A 139 4.29 7.97 -2.97
CA ARG A 139 4.35 6.50 -3.01
C ARG A 139 4.46 5.98 -4.45
N LYS A 140 3.74 6.58 -5.40
CA LYS A 140 3.82 6.22 -6.83
C LYS A 140 5.20 6.52 -7.42
N SER A 141 5.78 7.69 -7.12
CA SER A 141 7.11 8.06 -7.62
C SER A 141 8.21 7.18 -7.03
N ILE A 142 8.16 6.88 -5.73
CA ILE A 142 9.10 5.94 -5.08
C ILE A 142 9.00 4.57 -5.72
N ALA A 143 7.79 4.06 -5.96
CA ALA A 143 7.60 2.75 -6.57
C ALA A 143 8.23 2.66 -7.98
N ASN A 144 8.08 3.69 -8.81
CA ASN A 144 8.66 3.71 -10.15
C ASN A 144 10.20 3.80 -10.11
N ASN A 145 10.75 4.65 -9.24
CA ASN A 145 12.19 4.83 -9.11
C ASN A 145 12.89 3.61 -8.48
N ALA A 146 12.25 2.96 -7.52
CA ALA A 146 12.78 1.74 -6.90
C ALA A 146 12.89 0.60 -7.92
N MET A 147 11.89 0.43 -8.80
CA MET A 147 11.97 -0.56 -9.88
C MET A 147 13.11 -0.27 -10.85
N LEU A 148 13.26 0.99 -11.27
CA LEU A 148 14.36 1.38 -12.17
C LEU A 148 15.72 1.10 -11.51
N THR A 149 15.88 1.45 -10.23
CA THR A 149 17.11 1.21 -9.47
C THR A 149 17.43 -0.29 -9.37
N VAL A 150 16.44 -1.14 -9.15
CA VAL A 150 16.64 -2.60 -9.07
C VAL A 150 17.05 -3.16 -10.44
N ILE A 151 16.42 -2.71 -11.53
CA ILE A 151 16.78 -3.13 -12.90
C ILE A 151 18.19 -2.67 -13.26
N GLU A 152 18.56 -1.42 -12.97
CA GLU A 152 19.90 -0.90 -13.21
C GLU A 152 20.96 -1.69 -12.43
N ARG A 153 20.67 -2.04 -11.16
CA ARG A 153 21.56 -2.90 -10.37
C ARG A 153 21.64 -4.32 -10.92
N ASP A 154 20.55 -4.90 -11.39
CA ASP A 154 20.58 -6.22 -12.01
C ASP A 154 21.40 -6.21 -13.30
N GLN A 155 21.19 -5.23 -14.18
CA GLN A 155 21.99 -5.03 -15.39
C GLN A 155 23.47 -4.81 -15.07
N GLN A 156 23.81 -4.03 -14.03
CA GLN A 156 25.19 -3.87 -13.58
C GLN A 156 25.78 -5.17 -13.06
N ARG A 157 25.01 -6.03 -12.37
CA ARG A 157 25.47 -7.35 -11.92
C ARG A 157 25.66 -8.32 -13.07
N THR A 158 24.77 -8.34 -14.06
CA THR A 158 24.89 -9.17 -15.26
C THR A 158 26.05 -8.71 -16.15
N GLN A 159 26.27 -7.41 -16.26
CA GLN A 159 27.42 -6.85 -17.01
C GLN A 159 28.74 -7.01 -16.26
N ALA A 160 28.75 -6.88 -14.92
CA ALA A 160 29.94 -7.08 -14.10
C ALA A 160 30.30 -8.57 -13.89
N ASN A 161 29.34 -9.48 -14.03
CA ASN A 161 29.55 -10.93 -13.93
C ASN A 161 28.94 -11.70 -15.14
N PRO A 162 29.61 -11.71 -16.30
CA PRO A 162 29.22 -12.55 -17.44
C PRO A 162 29.49 -14.06 -17.23
N ALA A 163 30.16 -14.48 -16.17
CA ALA A 163 30.69 -15.85 -16.06
C ALA A 163 30.68 -16.41 -14.63
N THR A 164 29.54 -16.98 -14.22
CA THR A 164 29.53 -18.20 -13.39
C THR A 164 28.34 -19.09 -13.77
N GLN A 165 28.17 -19.34 -15.07
CA GLN A 165 27.76 -20.68 -15.47
C GLN A 165 29.07 -21.43 -15.65
N THR A 166 29.53 -22.08 -14.59
CA THR A 166 30.54 -23.13 -14.75
C THR A 166 29.84 -24.21 -15.55
N PRO A 167 30.22 -24.51 -16.82
CA PRO A 167 29.89 -25.81 -17.35
C PRO A 167 30.58 -26.79 -16.40
N ASP A 168 29.83 -27.72 -15.80
CA ASP A 168 30.43 -28.85 -15.10
C ASP A 168 31.23 -29.61 -16.16
N ASN A 169 32.49 -29.21 -16.35
CA ASN A 169 33.37 -29.75 -17.37
C ASN A 169 33.78 -31.13 -16.87
N THR A 170 33.01 -32.12 -17.30
CA THR A 170 33.23 -33.54 -16.99
C THR A 170 34.69 -33.94 -17.24
N ASP A 171 35.35 -33.36 -18.25
CA ASP A 171 36.76 -33.60 -18.59
C ASP A 171 37.74 -33.31 -17.44
N VAL A 172 37.52 -32.26 -16.64
CA VAL A 172 38.38 -31.94 -15.49
C VAL A 172 38.24 -33.01 -14.40
N ARG A 173 37.04 -33.58 -14.24
CA ARG A 173 36.78 -34.67 -13.31
C ARG A 173 37.38 -35.98 -13.80
N VAL A 174 37.33 -36.28 -15.10
CA VAL A 174 37.94 -37.51 -15.66
C VAL A 174 39.46 -37.44 -15.54
N GLN A 175 40.07 -36.28 -15.80
CA GLN A 175 41.53 -36.12 -15.70
C GLN A 175 42.05 -36.22 -14.25
N GLY A 176 41.23 -35.82 -13.26
CA GLY A 176 41.55 -36.01 -11.84
C GLY A 176 41.44 -37.48 -11.37
N LEU A 177 40.65 -38.31 -12.05
CA LEU A 177 40.55 -39.74 -11.76
C LEU A 177 41.72 -40.52 -12.37
N GLU A 178 42.21 -40.11 -13.55
CA GLU A 178 43.39 -40.73 -14.18
C GLU A 178 44.70 -40.42 -13.44
N GLN A 179 44.85 -39.22 -12.86
CA GLN A 179 46.04 -38.87 -12.07
C GLN A 179 46.11 -39.62 -10.74
N ASN A 180 44.97 -40.03 -10.18
CA ASN A 180 44.90 -40.76 -8.91
C ASN A 180 45.07 -42.28 -9.08
N SER A 181 45.02 -42.81 -10.30
CA SER A 181 45.28 -44.23 -10.56
C SER A 181 46.76 -44.57 -10.81
N ASP A 182 47.66 -43.58 -10.90
CA ASP A 182 49.08 -43.80 -11.24
C ASP A 182 50.05 -43.74 -10.02
N THR A 183 49.53 -43.64 -8.79
CA THR A 183 50.34 -43.66 -7.54
C THR A 183 50.19 -44.93 -6.70
N GLY A 184 49.47 -45.94 -7.21
CA GLY A 184 49.33 -47.25 -6.57
C GLY A 184 50.24 -48.31 -7.18
N GLY A 185 51.56 -48.25 -6.94
CA GLY A 185 52.43 -49.34 -7.39
C GLY A 185 53.93 -49.12 -7.22
N ARG A 186 54.43 -49.33 -5.99
CA ARG A 186 55.66 -50.09 -5.69
C ARG A 186 55.91 -50.19 -4.20
#